data_AF-A0A2H6AHX7-F1
#
_entry.id   AF-A0A2H6AHX7-F1
#
_cell.length_a   1.000
_cell.length_b   1.000
_cell.length_c   1.000
_cell.angle_alpha   90.00
_cell.angle_beta   90.00
_cell.angle_gamma   90.00
#
_symmetry.space_group_name_H-M   'P 1'
#
loop_
_entity.id
_entity.type
_entity.pdbx_description
1 polymer ?
#
loop_
_entity_poly.entity_id
_entity_poly.type
_entity_poly.pdbx_seq_one_letter_code
_entity_poly.pdbx_strand_id
1 'polypeptide(L)' 'MYLAAVDPHDGRLLELRLVPFVSQRLRLTWASAADTHWLCQLLNRLGAAFGTTVTLEDDQHLRVSWSPCSSFAD' A
#
# COMPACT_ATOMS: atom_id res chain seq x y z
N MET A 1 0.84 -5.74 -8.04
CA MET A 1 2.26 -5.97 -7.71
C MET A 1 2.61 -5.12 -6.50
N TYR A 2 3.65 -5.48 -5.74
CA TYR A 2 4.10 -4.69 -4.60
C TYR A 2 5.63 -4.56 -4.58
N LEU A 3 6.11 -3.43 -4.07
CA LEU A 3 7.51 -3.14 -3.84
C LEU A 3 7.67 -2.62 -2.41
N ALA A 4 8.52 -3.28 -1.62
CA ALA A 4 8.77 -2.92 -0.23
C ALA A 4 10.13 -2.22 -0.10
N ALA A 5 10.18 -1.12 0.65
CA ALA A 5 11.42 -0.54 1.14
C ALA A 5 11.57 -0.92 2.62
N VAL A 6 12.72 -1.49 2.98
CA VAL A 6 13.02 -1.94 4.34
C VAL A 6 14.28 -1.25 4.86
N ASP A 7 14.34 -1.03 6.17
CA ASP A 7 15.54 -0.58 6.84
C ASP A 7 16.61 -1.70 6.76
N PRO A 8 17.81 -1.41 6.26
CA PRO A 8 18.85 -2.43 6.09
C PRO A 8 19.49 -2.89 7.41
N HIS A 9 19.36 -2.14 8.50
CA HIS A 9 19.95 -2.49 9.80
C HIS A 9 19.05 -3.44 10.59
N ASP A 10 17.75 -3.18 10.65
CA ASP A 10 16.82 -3.94 11.50
C ASP A 10 15.68 -4.63 10.74
N GLY A 11 15.62 -4.48 9.41
CA GLY A 11 14.64 -5.14 8.55
C GLY A 11 13.22 -4.57 8.68
N ARG A 12 13.03 -3.45 9.38
CA ARG A 12 11.72 -2.82 9.51
C ARG A 12 11.21 -2.33 8.16
N LEU A 13 9.92 -2.54 7.91
CA LEU A 13 9.26 -2.06 6.71
C LEU A 13 9.09 -0.54 6.78
N LEU A 14 9.75 0.21 5.90
CA LEU A 14 9.70 1.67 5.84
C LEU A 14 8.56 2.15 4.94
N GLU A 15 8.40 1.49 3.79
CA GLU A 15 7.40 1.85 2.78
C GLU A 15 6.92 0.60 2.04
N LEU A 16 5.66 0.59 1.61
CA LEU A 16 5.16 -0.37 0.63
C LEU A 16 4.45 0.38 -0.49
N ARG A 17 4.89 0.18 -1.73
CA ARG A 17 4.17 0.64 -2.93
C ARG A 17 3.38 -0.51 -3.51
N LEU A 18 2.11 -0.28 -3.73
CA LEU A 18 1.20 -1.20 -4.39
C LEU A 18 0.84 -0.64 -5.76
N VAL A 19 0.79 -1.56 -6.71
CA VAL A 19 0.52 -1.27 -8.12
C VAL A 19 -0.71 -2.10 -8.48
N PRO A 20 -1.91 -1.48 -8.58
CA PRO A 20 -3.15 -2.23 -8.77
C PRO A 20 -3.29 -2.72 -10.21
N PHE A 21 -3.65 -3.99 -10.36
CA PHE A 21 -3.92 -4.61 -11.66
C PHE A 21 -5.25 -5.35 -11.62
N VAL A 22 -5.90 -5.40 -12.77
CA VAL A 22 -7.03 -6.28 -13.03
C VAL A 22 -6.60 -7.41 -13.95
N SER A 23 -7.02 -8.63 -13.64
CA SER A 23 -6.82 -9.79 -14.52
C SER A 23 -7.95 -9.85 -15.54
N GLN A 24 -7.63 -9.63 -16.81
CA GLN A 24 -8.59 -9.74 -17.91
C GLN A 24 -8.01 -10.64 -18.99
N ARG A 25 -8.74 -11.70 -19.37
CA ARG A 25 -8.30 -12.65 -20.42
C ARG A 25 -6.88 -13.18 -20.18
N LEU A 26 -6.58 -13.54 -18.93
CA LEU A 26 -5.26 -14.03 -18.47
C LEU A 26 -4.11 -13.03 -18.71
N ARG A 27 -4.41 -11.73 -18.79
CA ARG A 27 -3.44 -10.65 -18.87
C ARG A 27 -3.63 -9.71 -17.69
N LEU A 28 -2.52 -9.18 -17.18
CA LEU A 28 -2.53 -8.10 -16.20
C LEU A 28 -2.65 -6.77 -16.94
N THR A 29 -3.71 -6.04 -16.63
CA THR A 29 -3.91 -4.67 -17.10
C THR A 29 -3.92 -3.76 -15.88
N TRP A 30 -3.41 -2.54 -16.03
CA TRP A 30 -3.54 -1.50 -15.02
C TRP A 30 -5.00 -1.32 -14.61
N ALA A 31 -5.25 -1.20 -13.31
CA ALA A 31 -6.58 -0.86 -12.82
C ALA A 31 -6.95 0.54 -13.33
N SER A 32 -8.25 0.82 -13.47
CA SER A 32 -8.68 2.18 -13.79
C SER A 32 -8.36 3.15 -12.65
N ALA A 33 -8.34 4.45 -12.93
CA ALA A 33 -8.21 5.47 -11.88
C ALA A 33 -9.34 5.35 -10.84
N ALA A 34 -10.56 5.04 -11.29
CA ALA A 34 -11.73 4.85 -10.43
C ALA A 34 -11.55 3.64 -9.51
N ASP A 35 -11.11 2.51 -10.05
CA ASP A 35 -10.85 1.29 -9.26
C ASP A 35 -9.70 1.49 -8.28
N THR A 36 -8.65 2.18 -8.71
CA THR A 36 -7.50 2.52 -7.86
C THR A 36 -7.92 3.41 -6.69
N HIS A 37 -8.73 4.43 -6.95
CA HIS A 37 -9.25 5.32 -5.91
C HIS A 37 -10.19 4.58 -4.95
N TRP A 38 -11.10 3.76 -5.47
CA TRP A 38 -11.95 2.89 -4.66
C TRP A 38 -11.13 1.95 -3.77
N LEU A 39 -10.10 1.31 -4.33
CA LEU A 39 -9.22 0.41 -3.61
C LEU A 39 -8.44 1.15 -2.51
N CYS A 40 -7.96 2.37 -2.79
CA CYS A 40 -7.31 3.22 -1.79
C CYS A 40 -8.24 3.48 -0.58
N GLN A 41 -9.50 3.84 -0.83
CA GLN A 41 -10.49 4.06 0.23
C GLN A 41 -10.80 2.78 1.01
N LEU A 42 -10.94 1.65 0.31
CA LEU A 42 -11.19 0.36 0.92
C LEU A 42 -10.03 -0.06 1.84
N LEU A 43 -8.78 0.05 1.36
CA LEU A 43 -7.61 -0.33 2.14
C LEU A 43 -7.42 0.57 3.35
N ASN A 44 -7.71 1.88 3.25
CA ASN A 44 -7.71 2.76 4.43
C ASN A 44 -8.76 2.32 5.47
N ARG A 45 -9.95 1.93 5.03
CA ARG A 45 -11.01 1.46 5.93
C ARG A 45 -10.62 0.18 6.66
N LEU A 46 -10.05 -0.78 5.94
CA LEU A 46 -9.60 -2.06 6.50
C LEU A 46 -8.34 -1.90 7.36
N GLY A 47 -7.46 -0.99 6.96
CA GLY A 47 -6.16 -0.74 7.55
C GLY A 47 -6.19 0.13 8.82
N ALA A 48 -7.28 0.85 9.06
CA ALA A 48 -7.41 1.75 10.21
C ALA A 48 -7.15 1.04 11.55
N ALA A 49 -7.66 -0.19 11.71
CA ALA A 49 -7.45 -0.99 12.92
C ALA A 49 -5.99 -1.43 13.13
N PHE A 50 -5.18 -1.39 12.07
CA PHE A 50 -3.77 -1.80 12.08
C PHE A 50 -2.81 -0.61 12.07
N GLY A 51 -3.32 0.63 12.17
CA GLY A 51 -2.50 1.84 12.12
C GLY A 51 -1.84 2.08 10.75
N THR A 52 -2.41 1.52 9.68
CA THR A 52 -1.89 1.69 8.32
C THR A 52 -2.68 2.77 7.58
N THR A 53 -1.96 3.65 6.87
CA THR A 53 -2.54 4.67 6.00
C THR A 53 -2.10 4.45 4.57
N VAL A 54 -3.05 4.52 3.64
CA VAL A 54 -2.83 4.34 2.20
C VAL A 54 -3.09 5.66 1.48
N THR A 55 -2.17 6.05 0.61
CA THR A 55 -2.27 7.28 -0.19
C THR A 55 -2.13 6.96 -1.67
N LEU A 56 -2.84 7.70 -2.52
CA LEU A 56 -2.74 7.61 -3.97
C LEU A 56 -1.65 8.56 -4.46
N GLU A 57 -0.72 8.07 -5.27
CA GLU A 57 0.31 8.86 -5.96
C GLU A 57 -0.08 9.14 -7.43
N ASP A 58 0.63 10.07 -8.06
CA ASP A 58 0.34 10.56 -9.42
C ASP A 58 0.31 9.46 -10.49
N ASP A 59 1.09 8.37 -10.32
CA ASP A 59 1.17 7.22 -11.23
C ASP A 59 0.14 6.12 -10.95
N GLN A 60 -0.94 6.40 -10.22
CA GLN A 60 -1.92 5.39 -9.75
C GLN A 60 -1.31 4.31 -8.85
N HIS A 61 -0.15 4.60 -8.28
CA HIS A 61 0.46 3.76 -7.25
C HIS A 61 -0.17 4.09 -5.91
N LEU A 62 -0.30 3.09 -5.06
CA LEU A 62 -0.75 3.28 -3.68
C LEU A 62 0.46 3.14 -2.77
N ARG A 63 0.80 4.21 -2.05
CA ARG A 63 1.80 4.17 -0.98
C ARG A 63 1.11 3.80 0.33
N VAL A 64 1.60 2.76 0.98
CA VAL A 64 1.21 2.37 2.33
C VAL A 64 2.28 2.84 3.31
N SER A 65 1.82 3.41 4.40
CA SER A 65 2.62 3.87 5.54
C SER A 65 2.01 3.33 6.83
N TRP A 66 2.84 3.20 7.85
CA TRP A 66 2.47 2.67 9.17
C TRP A 66 2.82 3.72 10.20
N SER A 67 1.91 3.92 11.15
CA SER A 67 2.27 4.59 12.39
C SER A 67 3.25 3.67 13.13
N PRO A 68 4.41 4.17 13.60
CA PRO A 68 5.30 3.37 14.42
C PRO A 68 4.50 2.85 15.63
N CYS A 69 4.44 1.53 15.78
CA CYS A 69 3.91 0.93 16.99
C CYS A 69 4.89 1.29 18.12
N SER A 70 4.49 2.20 19.01
CA SER A 70 5.33 2.72 20.10
C SER A 70 5.76 1.67 21.15
N SER A 71 5.49 0.39 20.91
CA SER A 71 5.70 -0.70 21.88
C SER A 71 7.08 -1.36 21.82
N PHE A 72 8.02 -0.88 21.01
CA PHE A 72 9.39 -1.40 20.94
C PHE A 72 10.44 -0.34 21.31
N ALA A 73 10.15 0.43 22.35
CA ALA A 73 11.10 1.32 23.02
C ALA A 73 11.13 0.97 24.51
N ASP A 74 11.66 -0.22 24.83
CA ASP A 74 12.22 -0.60 26.13
C ASP A 74 13.31 -1.65 25.88
#